data_AF-A0A7C4MRI4-F1
#
_entry.id   AF-A0A7C4MRI4-F1
#
_cell.length_a   1.000
_cell.length_b   1.000
_cell.length_c   1.000
_cell.angle_alpha   90.00
_cell.angle_beta   90.00
_cell.angle_gamma   90.00
#
_symmetry.space_group_name_H-M   'P 1'
#
loop_
_entity.id
_entity.type
_entity.pdbx_description
1 polymer ?
#
loop_
_entity_poly.entity_id
_entity_poly.type
_entity_poly.pdbx_seq_one_letter_code
_entity_poly.pdbx_strand_id
1 'polypeptide(L)'
;RAGSGEETLTVKIPPGIDDGQKIRLRGQGEPGGRGGAPGDLILTARVGSHPVFTRQGNNLLARVPITLAEAARGAKIDVPTPHGTVAVTVPPCTSSGTKLRVKGMGVAPRNKPPGDLLVEVLIAMPRDLGEAERELLDRLDAKYAPHPRANLRW
;
A
#
# COMPACT_ATOMS: atom_id res chain seq x y z
N ARG A 1 18.80 -43.24 16.30
CA ARG A 1 18.77 -42.32 15.14
C ARG A 1 17.34 -41.81 15.04
N ALA A 2 17.04 -40.67 15.67
CA ALA A 2 15.69 -40.08 15.69
C ALA A 2 15.48 -39.32 14.39
N GLY A 3 14.24 -39.39 13.87
CA GLY A 3 13.92 -39.21 12.47
C GLY A 3 14.30 -37.84 11.88
N SER A 4 15.12 -37.89 10.84
CA SER A 4 15.20 -36.89 9.78
C SER A 4 13.97 -36.99 8.86
N GLY A 5 12.77 -37.05 9.45
CA GLY A 5 11.52 -37.13 8.71
C GLY A 5 11.00 -35.73 8.45
N GLU A 6 10.67 -35.41 7.20
CA GLU A 6 9.86 -34.24 6.90
C GLU A 6 8.50 -34.39 7.60
N GLU A 7 8.15 -33.41 8.44
CA GLU A 7 6.85 -33.36 9.10
C GLU A 7 6.02 -32.24 8.46
N THR A 8 4.83 -32.58 7.99
CA THR A 8 3.90 -31.61 7.39
C THR A 8 2.92 -31.13 8.45
N LEU A 9 2.92 -29.82 8.73
CA LEU A 9 2.02 -29.20 9.69
C LEU A 9 1.03 -28.26 9.00
N THR A 10 -0.25 -28.42 9.29
CA THR A 10 -1.29 -27.50 8.83
C THR A 10 -1.44 -26.35 9.82
N VAL A 11 -1.13 -25.13 9.38
CA VAL A 11 -1.17 -23.93 10.21
C VAL A 11 -2.16 -22.92 9.65
N LYS A 12 -3.09 -22.45 10.49
CA LYS A 12 -4.02 -21.39 10.13
C LYS A 12 -3.40 -20.02 10.41
N ILE A 13 -3.07 -19.27 9.35
CA ILE A 13 -2.58 -17.89 9.47
C ILE A 13 -3.77 -16.96 9.75
N PRO A 14 -3.77 -16.19 10.86
CA PRO A 14 -4.83 -15.23 11.14
C PRO A 14 -4.87 -14.09 10.10
N PRO A 15 -6.06 -13.61 9.72
CA PRO A 15 -6.17 -12.47 8.82
C PRO A 15 -5.59 -11.20 9.46
N GLY A 16 -4.89 -10.41 8.65
CA GLY A 16 -4.28 -9.16 9.06
C GLY A 16 -3.01 -9.28 9.91
N ILE A 17 -2.36 -10.45 9.92
CA ILE A 17 -1.06 -10.63 10.59
C ILE A 17 -0.05 -9.57 10.13
N ASP A 18 0.65 -8.95 11.07
CA ASP A 18 1.69 -7.95 10.76
C ASP A 18 3.01 -8.63 10.35
N ASP A 19 3.87 -7.88 9.65
CA ASP A 19 5.23 -8.34 9.38
C ASP A 19 6.00 -8.56 10.69
N GLY A 20 6.72 -9.67 10.78
CA GLY A 20 7.47 -10.07 11.97
C GLY A 20 6.61 -10.66 13.11
N GLN A 21 5.29 -10.74 12.95
CA GLN A 21 4.43 -11.33 13.98
C GLN A 21 4.73 -12.83 14.15
N LYS A 22 4.82 -13.27 15.41
CA LYS A 22 5.14 -14.64 15.78
C LYS A 22 3.88 -15.46 16.05
N ILE A 23 3.78 -16.65 15.46
CA ILE A 23 2.75 -17.66 15.73
C ILE A 23 3.42 -18.82 16.46
N ARG A 24 2.88 -19.19 17.62
CA ARG A 24 3.41 -20.28 18.45
C ARG A 24 2.57 -21.54 18.30
N LEU A 25 3.21 -22.63 17.93
CA LEU A 25 2.61 -23.97 17.86
C LEU A 25 3.15 -24.79 19.04
N ARG A 26 2.27 -24.99 20.04
CA ARG A 26 2.67 -25.65 21.29
C ARG A 26 2.94 -27.14 21.07
N GLY A 27 4.06 -27.63 21.61
CA GLY A 27 4.42 -29.05 21.54
C GLY A 27 4.75 -29.57 20.14
N GLN A 28 5.00 -28.67 19.18
CA GLN A 28 5.39 -28.98 17.79
C GLN A 28 6.88 -28.69 17.54
N GLY A 29 7.64 -28.41 18.59
CA GLY A 29 9.09 -28.24 18.53
C GLY A 29 9.82 -29.57 18.74
N GLU A 30 11.12 -29.49 18.95
CA GLU A 30 11.95 -30.69 19.08
C GLU A 30 11.55 -31.56 20.28
N PRO A 31 11.69 -32.90 20.18
CA PRO A 31 11.42 -33.81 21.28
C PRO A 31 12.22 -33.46 22.54
N GLY A 32 11.57 -33.49 23.70
CA GLY A 32 12.23 -33.28 24.98
C GLY A 32 13.18 -34.43 25.34
N GLY A 33 14.32 -34.12 25.96
CA GLY A 33 15.23 -35.15 26.48
C GLY A 33 14.60 -36.01 27.58
N ARG A 34 14.98 -37.29 27.67
CA ARG A 34 14.56 -38.25 28.72
C ARG A 34 13.03 -38.36 28.92
N GLY A 35 12.24 -38.29 27.84
CA GLY A 35 10.78 -38.39 27.92
C GLY A 35 10.07 -37.09 28.31
N GLY A 36 10.78 -35.95 28.28
CA GLY A 36 10.18 -34.63 28.45
C GLY A 36 9.23 -34.26 27.31
N ALA A 37 8.30 -33.36 27.59
CA ALA A 37 7.39 -32.83 26.57
C ALA A 37 8.18 -32.16 25.41
N PRO A 38 7.69 -32.25 24.16
CA PRO A 38 8.28 -31.52 23.05
C PRO A 38 8.28 -30.01 23.27
N GLY A 39 9.24 -29.32 22.65
CA GLY A 39 9.30 -27.86 22.64
C GLY A 39 8.17 -27.20 21.82
N ASP A 40 8.26 -25.88 21.66
CA ASP A 40 7.33 -25.11 20.82
C ASP A 40 7.98 -24.74 19.49
N LEU A 41 7.20 -24.79 18.40
CA LEU A 41 7.61 -24.24 17.10
C LEU A 41 7.12 -22.79 16.99
N ILE A 42 8.03 -21.87 16.69
CA ILE A 42 7.74 -20.44 16.51
C ILE A 42 7.87 -20.09 15.03
N LEU A 43 6.76 -19.75 14.41
CA LEU A 43 6.73 -19.23 13.05
C LEU A 43 6.77 -17.71 13.09
N THR A 44 7.63 -17.09 12.29
CA THR A 44 7.67 -15.62 12.12
C THR A 44 7.14 -15.27 10.74
N ALA A 45 6.05 -14.51 10.68
CA ALA A 45 5.48 -14.07 9.42
C ALA A 45 6.40 -13.05 8.75
N ARG A 46 6.61 -13.19 7.44
CA ARG A 46 7.27 -12.20 6.60
C ARG A 46 6.33 -11.77 5.49
N VAL A 47 5.93 -10.51 5.48
CA VAL A 47 5.05 -9.95 4.45
C VAL A 47 5.91 -9.45 3.30
N GLY A 48 5.74 -10.06 2.12
CA GLY A 48 6.45 -9.64 0.92
C GLY A 48 6.01 -8.25 0.44
N SER A 49 6.88 -7.58 -0.30
CA SER A 49 6.55 -6.33 -1.01
C SER A 49 5.51 -6.59 -2.10
N HIS A 50 4.53 -5.69 -2.24
CA HIS A 50 3.55 -5.75 -3.32
C HIS A 50 3.82 -4.62 -4.34
N PRO A 51 3.70 -4.87 -5.66
CA PRO A 51 4.01 -3.87 -6.68
C PRO A 51 3.12 -2.62 -6.64
N VAL A 52 1.89 -2.77 -6.13
CA VAL A 52 0.89 -1.68 -6.11
C VAL A 52 0.67 -1.10 -4.71
N PHE A 53 0.81 -1.92 -3.66
CA PHE A 53 0.35 -1.58 -2.32
C PHE A 53 1.51 -1.54 -1.35
N THR A 54 1.59 -0.48 -0.56
CA THR A 54 2.44 -0.43 0.63
C THR A 54 1.56 -0.48 1.86
N ARG A 55 1.76 -1.48 2.72
CA ARG A 55 1.03 -1.59 3.98
C ARG A 55 1.59 -0.60 5.01
N GLN A 56 0.70 0.18 5.63
CA GLN A 56 1.00 1.13 6.70
C GLN A 56 0.07 0.82 7.89
N GLY A 57 0.52 -0.08 8.78
CA GLY A 57 -0.33 -0.65 9.81
C GLY A 57 -1.50 -1.42 9.18
N ASN A 58 -2.74 -1.00 9.47
CA ASN A 58 -3.94 -1.56 8.84
C ASN A 58 -4.33 -0.88 7.53
N ASN A 59 -3.72 0.25 7.20
CA ASN A 59 -4.02 0.96 5.96
C ASN A 59 -3.16 0.45 4.82
N LEU A 60 -3.64 0.64 3.59
CA LEU A 60 -2.88 0.42 2.38
C LEU A 60 -2.64 1.75 1.69
N LEU A 61 -1.47 1.92 1.10
CA LEU A 61 -1.13 3.05 0.24
C LEU A 61 -1.00 2.55 -1.19
N ALA A 62 -1.76 3.15 -2.10
CA ALA A 62 -1.60 2.97 -3.54
C ALA A 62 -1.22 4.32 -4.16
N ARG A 63 -0.21 4.31 -5.04
CA ARG A 63 0.21 5.48 -5.80
C ARG A 63 -0.41 5.41 -7.18
N VAL A 64 -1.24 6.39 -7.51
CA VAL A 64 -2.00 6.39 -8.77
C VAL A 64 -1.59 7.59 -9.61
N PRO A 65 -0.96 7.36 -10.78
CA PRO A 65 -0.63 8.44 -11.69
C PRO A 65 -1.89 9.01 -12.32
N ILE A 66 -1.97 10.33 -12.40
CA ILE A 66 -3.02 11.08 -13.10
C ILE A 66 -2.40 12.13 -14.01
N THR A 67 -3.11 12.52 -15.05
CA THR A 67 -2.70 13.59 -15.96
C THR A 67 -2.85 14.97 -15.30
N LEU A 68 -2.13 15.97 -15.82
CA LEU A 68 -2.29 17.37 -15.40
C LEU A 68 -3.75 17.85 -15.59
N ALA A 69 -4.42 17.42 -16.65
CA ALA A 69 -5.80 17.80 -16.94
C ALA A 69 -6.79 17.23 -15.92
N GLU A 70 -6.64 15.95 -15.54
CA GLU A 70 -7.46 15.31 -14.50
C GLU A 70 -7.24 15.98 -13.14
N ALA A 71 -5.99 16.30 -12.80
CA ALA A 71 -5.66 17.03 -11.58
C ALA A 71 -6.30 18.43 -11.55
N ALA A 72 -6.25 19.16 -12.66
CA ALA A 72 -6.76 20.52 -12.77
C ALA A 72 -8.30 20.57 -12.78
N ARG A 73 -8.97 19.72 -13.59
CA ARG A 73 -10.42 19.77 -13.80
C ARG A 73 -11.22 18.85 -12.88
N GLY A 74 -10.54 17.94 -12.19
CA GLY A 74 -11.16 16.84 -11.49
C GLY A 74 -11.46 15.69 -12.44
N ALA A 75 -11.54 14.48 -11.88
CA ALA A 75 -11.73 13.27 -12.65
C ALA A 75 -12.37 12.18 -11.80
N LYS A 76 -12.87 11.13 -12.46
CA LYS A 76 -13.22 9.87 -11.81
C LYS A 76 -12.27 8.81 -12.35
N ILE A 77 -11.41 8.28 -11.48
CA ILE A 77 -10.36 7.34 -11.85
C ILE A 77 -10.64 5.97 -11.24
N ASP A 78 -10.23 4.92 -11.93
CA ASP A 78 -10.30 3.56 -11.42
C ASP A 78 -9.06 3.23 -10.60
N VAL A 79 -9.26 2.73 -9.38
CA VAL A 79 -8.19 2.42 -8.43
C VAL A 79 -8.24 0.95 -8.03
N PRO A 80 -7.12 0.21 -8.13
CA PRO A 80 -7.06 -1.15 -7.65
C PRO A 80 -7.17 -1.21 -6.11
N THR A 81 -7.87 -2.22 -5.62
CA THR A 81 -7.97 -2.58 -4.21
C THR A 81 -7.64 -4.08 -4.06
N PRO A 82 -7.38 -4.58 -2.83
CA PRO A 82 -7.23 -6.02 -2.60
C PRO A 82 -8.46 -6.85 -2.99
N HIS A 83 -9.62 -6.22 -3.17
CA HIS A 83 -10.92 -6.88 -3.41
C HIS A 83 -11.49 -6.62 -4.80
N GLY A 84 -10.74 -5.95 -5.69
CA GLY A 84 -11.20 -5.56 -7.03
C GLY A 84 -10.91 -4.08 -7.32
N THR A 85 -11.65 -3.48 -8.23
CA THR A 85 -11.44 -2.08 -8.64
C THR A 85 -12.56 -1.19 -8.10
N VAL A 86 -12.21 0.02 -7.66
CA VAL A 86 -13.19 1.01 -7.20
C VAL A 86 -12.95 2.34 -7.91
N ALA A 87 -14.02 3.05 -8.24
CA ALA A 87 -13.92 4.37 -8.83
C ALA A 87 -13.76 5.43 -7.73
N VAL A 88 -12.73 6.27 -7.85
CA VAL A 88 -12.39 7.35 -6.92
C VAL A 88 -12.55 8.69 -7.63
N THR A 89 -13.28 9.61 -7.01
CA THR A 89 -13.40 10.99 -7.49
C THR A 89 -12.21 11.81 -7.03
N VAL A 90 -11.45 12.33 -7.99
CA VAL A 90 -10.38 13.32 -7.80
C VAL A 90 -11.03 14.71 -7.88
N PRO A 91 -10.96 15.54 -6.83
CA PRO A 91 -11.46 16.91 -6.87
C PRO A 91 -10.69 17.77 -7.89
N PRO A 92 -11.29 18.83 -8.45
CA PRO A 92 -10.56 19.80 -9.25
C PRO A 92 -9.46 20.48 -8.43
N CYS A 93 -8.43 20.96 -9.13
CA CYS A 93 -7.24 21.58 -8.54
C CYS A 93 -6.50 20.70 -7.51
N THR A 94 -6.51 19.37 -7.70
CA THR A 94 -5.78 18.45 -6.82
C THR A 94 -4.28 18.49 -7.10
N SER A 95 -3.47 18.61 -6.05
CA SER A 95 -2.01 18.62 -6.16
C SER A 95 -1.42 17.21 -6.02
N SER A 96 -0.23 17.00 -6.61
CA SER A 96 0.53 15.76 -6.42
C SER A 96 0.86 15.52 -4.95
N GLY A 97 0.77 14.26 -4.51
CA GLY A 97 0.95 13.85 -3.10
C GLY A 97 -0.33 13.93 -2.26
N THR A 98 -1.42 14.48 -2.79
CA THR A 98 -2.73 14.46 -2.10
C THR A 98 -3.18 13.01 -1.88
N LYS A 99 -3.67 12.71 -0.68
CA LYS A 99 -4.16 11.38 -0.31
C LYS A 99 -5.68 11.36 -0.25
N LEU A 100 -6.30 10.66 -1.18
CA LEU A 100 -7.74 10.40 -1.19
C LEU A 100 -8.04 9.11 -0.42
N ARG A 101 -9.03 9.15 0.47
CA ARG A 101 -9.32 8.03 1.37
C ARG A 101 -10.49 7.21 0.86
N VAL A 102 -10.27 5.93 0.62
CA VAL A 102 -11.32 4.95 0.34
C VAL A 102 -11.53 4.10 1.59
N LYS A 103 -12.67 4.35 2.25
CA LYS A 103 -12.99 3.77 3.57
C LYS A 103 -13.14 2.24 3.49
N GLY A 104 -12.52 1.52 4.42
CA GLY A 104 -12.70 0.08 4.59
C GLY A 104 -12.02 -0.80 3.54
N MET A 105 -11.18 -0.23 2.67
CA MET A 105 -10.45 -0.95 1.62
C MET A 105 -8.98 -1.26 2.00
N GLY A 106 -8.66 -1.18 3.29
CA GLY A 106 -7.35 -1.57 3.84
C GLY A 106 -7.30 -3.02 4.30
N VAL A 107 -6.35 -3.33 5.17
CA VAL A 107 -6.21 -4.66 5.78
C VAL A 107 -7.31 -4.86 6.84
N ALA A 108 -7.90 -6.05 6.89
CA ALA A 108 -8.92 -6.44 7.87
C ALA A 108 -8.35 -7.42 8.91
N PRO A 109 -7.95 -6.94 10.11
CA PRO A 109 -7.49 -7.82 11.18
C PRO A 109 -8.66 -8.58 11.82
N ARG A 110 -8.36 -9.72 12.43
CA ARG A 110 -9.35 -10.47 13.21
C ARG A 110 -9.94 -9.59 14.33
N ASN A 111 -11.27 -9.50 14.37
CA ASN A 111 -12.06 -8.76 15.37
C ASN A 111 -11.80 -7.24 15.43
N LYS A 112 -11.27 -6.64 14.37
CA LYS A 112 -11.12 -5.19 14.25
C LYS A 112 -11.75 -4.71 12.94
N PRO A 113 -12.23 -3.45 12.88
CA PRO A 113 -12.66 -2.88 11.61
C PRO A 113 -11.48 -2.87 10.62
N PRO A 114 -11.76 -3.01 9.31
CA PRO A 114 -10.74 -2.85 8.29
C PRO A 114 -10.14 -1.45 8.33
N GLY A 115 -8.86 -1.35 7.98
CA GLY A 115 -8.25 -0.06 7.67
C GLY A 115 -8.78 0.52 6.35
N ASP A 116 -8.15 1.59 5.92
CA ASP A 116 -8.52 2.32 4.71
C ASP A 116 -7.47 2.15 3.60
N LEU A 117 -7.89 2.35 2.36
CA LEU A 117 -6.97 2.55 1.23
C LEU A 117 -6.74 4.05 1.06
N LEU A 118 -5.48 4.45 1.13
CA LEU A 118 -4.99 5.79 0.86
C LEU A 118 -4.47 5.83 -0.58
N VAL A 119 -5.14 6.60 -1.42
CA VAL A 119 -4.79 6.81 -2.82
C VAL A 119 -3.96 8.08 -2.89
N GLU A 120 -2.65 7.94 -3.00
CA GLU A 120 -1.73 9.05 -3.24
C GLU A 120 -1.68 9.34 -4.74
N VAL A 121 -2.24 10.48 -5.15
CA VAL A 121 -2.24 10.87 -6.55
C VAL A 121 -0.89 11.48 -6.92
N LEU A 122 -0.37 11.10 -8.09
CA LEU A 122 0.88 11.61 -8.63
C LEU A 122 0.62 12.20 -10.01
N ILE A 123 0.95 13.47 -10.20
CA ILE A 123 0.81 14.08 -11.53
C ILE A 123 1.93 13.53 -12.42
N ALA A 124 1.57 12.78 -13.45
CA ALA A 124 2.50 12.20 -14.42
C ALA A 124 2.60 13.11 -15.65
N MET A 125 3.82 13.51 -15.98
CA MET A 125 4.12 14.27 -17.20
C MET A 125 4.37 13.32 -18.37
N PRO A 126 3.99 13.67 -19.60
CA PRO A 126 4.39 12.93 -20.79
C PRO A 126 5.91 12.96 -20.95
N ARG A 127 6.46 11.95 -21.64
CA ARG A 127 7.92 11.85 -21.87
C ARG A 127 8.43 12.98 -22.76
N ASP A 128 7.62 13.38 -23.73
CA ASP A 128 7.95 14.39 -24.73
C ASP A 128 6.80 15.38 -24.88
N LEU A 129 7.14 16.62 -25.22
CA LEU A 129 6.22 17.72 -25.50
C LEU A 129 6.62 18.36 -26.82
N GLY A 130 5.67 18.48 -27.74
CA GLY A 130 5.83 19.22 -28.99
C GLY A 130 5.79 20.73 -28.76
N GLU A 131 6.00 21.48 -29.83
CA GLU A 131 6.06 22.95 -29.79
C GLU A 131 4.72 23.55 -29.33
N ALA A 132 3.61 23.03 -29.85
CA ALA A 132 2.27 23.50 -29.48
C ALA A 132 1.95 23.24 -27.99
N GLU A 133 2.30 22.07 -27.45
CA GLU A 133 2.08 21.77 -26.03
C GLU A 133 2.93 22.65 -25.12
N ARG A 134 4.17 22.97 -25.52
CA ARG A 134 5.05 23.88 -24.78
C ARG A 134 4.46 25.29 -24.74
N GLU A 135 4.00 25.81 -25.87
CA GLU A 135 3.39 27.14 -25.92
C GLU A 135 2.15 27.23 -25.00
N LEU A 136 1.33 26.18 -24.95
CA LEU A 136 0.18 26.11 -24.04
C LEU A 136 0.60 26.13 -22.57
N LEU A 137 1.67 25.40 -22.23
CA LEU A 137 2.19 25.37 -20.87
C LEU A 137 2.82 26.71 -20.47
N ASP A 138 3.55 27.38 -21.36
CA ASP A 138 4.14 28.71 -21.10
C ASP A 138 3.05 29.75 -20.86
N ARG A 139 1.99 29.75 -21.68
CA ARG A 139 0.82 30.62 -21.49
C ARG A 139 0.07 30.33 -20.20
N LEU A 140 0.09 29.08 -19.74
CA LEU A 140 -0.51 28.68 -18.47
C LEU A 140 0.34 29.13 -17.29
N ASP A 141 1.66 28.89 -17.34
CA ASP A 141 2.63 29.27 -16.31
C ASP A 141 2.64 30.79 -16.07
N ALA A 142 2.59 31.59 -17.14
CA ALA A 142 2.49 33.04 -17.06
C ALA A 142 1.26 33.56 -16.29
N LYS A 143 0.22 32.73 -16.11
CA LYS A 143 -1.01 33.08 -15.35
C LYS A 143 -0.99 32.59 -13.90
N TYR A 144 -0.07 31.70 -13.52
CA TYR A 144 0.00 31.17 -12.17
C TYR A 144 0.74 32.13 -11.23
N ALA A 145 0.08 32.52 -10.13
CA ALA A 145 0.65 33.32 -9.05
C ALA A 145 0.31 32.64 -7.72
N PRO A 146 1.17 31.74 -7.19
CA PRO A 146 2.52 32.06 -6.70
C PRO A 146 3.62 31.07 -7.15
N HIS A 147 4.89 31.50 -7.09
CA HIS A 147 6.02 30.58 -7.25
C HIS A 147 5.99 29.51 -6.15
N PRO A 148 5.85 28.21 -6.48
CA PRO A 148 5.70 27.14 -5.49
C PRO A 148 6.92 26.99 -4.56
N ARG A 149 8.03 27.64 -4.90
CA ARG A 149 9.29 27.65 -4.15
C ARG A 149 9.55 28.94 -3.39
N ALA A 150 8.67 29.95 -3.46
CA ALA A 150 8.91 31.28 -2.89
C ALA A 150 9.21 31.27 -1.38
N ASN A 151 8.64 30.31 -0.64
CA ASN A 151 8.79 30.21 0.81
C ASN A 151 9.79 29.12 1.26
N LEU A 152 10.48 28.47 0.32
CA LEU A 152 11.48 27.46 0.68
C LEU A 152 12.77 28.17 1.13
N ARG A 153 13.33 27.73 2.26
CA ARG A 153 14.57 28.24 2.84
C ARG A 153 15.61 27.13 2.83
N TRP A 154 16.31 26.97 1.71
CA TRP A 154 17.47 26.10 1.56
C TRP A 154 18.47 26.76 0.62
#